data_AF-A0A5C4PMZ5-F1
#
_entry.id   AF-A0A5C4PMZ5-F1
#
_cell.length_a   1.000
_cell.length_b   1.000
_cell.length_c   1.000
_cell.angle_alpha   90.00
_cell.angle_beta   90.00
_cell.angle_gamma   90.00
#
_symmetry.space_group_name_H-M   'P 1'
#
loop_
_entity.id
_entity.type
_entity.pdbx_description
1 polymer ?
#
loop_
_entity_poly.entity_id
_entity_poly.type
_entity_poly.pdbx_seq_one_letter_code
_entity_poly.pdbx_strand_id
1 'polypeptide(L)' 'MMKILLILTALLGLTACSEPVQIDKQTTMYSEICIDGVVYLRSSNGNITPKINAEFYPYTCVLKEKHNG' A
#
# COMPACT_ATOMS: atom_id res chain seq x y z
N MET A 1 16.67 40.43 1.19
CA MET A 1 17.31 39.41 2.06
C MET A 1 16.46 38.14 2.03
N MET A 2 16.91 37.19 1.22
CA MET A 2 16.26 35.94 0.84
C MET A 2 16.47 34.88 1.93
N LYS A 3 15.84 35.04 3.10
CA LYS A 3 15.98 34.08 4.22
C LYS A 3 14.66 33.57 4.80
N ILE A 4 13.52 34.17 4.41
CA ILE A 4 12.21 33.81 4.99
C ILE A 4 11.54 32.66 4.23
N LEU A 5 11.94 32.40 2.97
CA LEU A 5 11.29 31.40 2.13
C LEU A 5 11.65 29.94 2.47
N LEU A 6 12.70 29.71 3.26
CA LEU A 6 13.21 28.36 3.57
C LEU A 6 12.53 27.68 4.77
N ILE A 7 11.71 28.40 5.54
CA ILE A 7 11.09 27.86 6.76
C ILE A 7 9.69 27.28 6.48
N LEU A 8 9.05 27.68 5.37
CA LEU A 8 7.67 27.26 5.07
C LEU A 8 7.57 25.80 4.59
N THR A 9 8.66 25.20 4.11
CA THR A 9 8.66 23.80 3.64
C THR A 9 8.74 22.76 4.76
N ALA A 10 9.07 23.15 5.99
CA ALA A 10 9.13 22.24 7.13
C ALA A 10 7.74 21.95 7.73
N LEU A 11 6.73 22.78 7.47
CA LEU A 11 5.41 22.66 8.08
C LEU A 11 4.44 21.76 7.29
N LEU A 12 4.75 21.44 6.02
CA LEU A 12 3.91 20.58 5.17
C LEU A 12 4.21 19.08 5.29
N GLY A 13 5.23 18.69 6.07
CA GLY A 13 5.68 17.30 6.20
C GLY A 13 4.97 16.46 7.26
N LEU A 14 4.01 17.00 8.02
CA LEU A 14 3.42 16.33 9.19
C LEU A 14 1.95 15.88 9.04
N THR A 15 1.31 16.06 7.89
CA THR A 15 -0.06 15.54 7.65
C THR A 15 -0.06 14.31 6.75
N ALA A 16 0.62 13.26 7.19
CA ALA A 16 0.37 11.90 6.71
C ALA A 16 0.48 10.90 7.87
N CYS A 17 -0.04 11.26 9.04
CA CYS A 17 -0.64 10.26 9.92
C CYS A 17 -2.02 9.97 9.37
N SER A 18 -2.06 9.25 8.24
CA SER A 18 -3.25 8.54 7.85
C SER A 18 -3.48 7.53 8.97
N GLU A 19 -4.48 7.75 9.81
CA GLU A 19 -5.02 6.67 10.62
C GLU A 19 -5.20 5.48 9.68
N PRO A 20 -4.75 4.26 10.04
CA PRO A 20 -5.04 3.11 9.23
C PRO A 20 -6.57 3.00 9.21
N VAL A 21 -7.18 3.39 8.09
CA VAL A 21 -8.56 3.06 7.80
C VAL A 21 -8.56 1.55 7.76
N GLN A 22 -8.99 0.96 8.87
CA GLN A 22 -9.30 -0.45 8.99
C GLN A 22 -10.51 -0.68 8.10
N ILE A 23 -10.26 -0.82 6.79
CA ILE A 23 -11.23 -1.39 5.88
C ILE A 23 -11.27 -2.86 6.23
N ASP A 24 -12.07 -3.18 7.24
CA ASP A 24 -12.51 -4.53 7.54
C ASP A 24 -13.53 -4.93 6.46
N LYS A 25 -13.04 -5.02 5.22
CA LYS A 25 -13.79 -5.56 4.10
C LYS A 25 -13.20 -6.94 3.82
N GLN A 26 -13.41 -7.84 4.77
CA GLN A 26 -13.29 -9.26 4.54
C GLN A 26 -14.41 -9.68 3.57
N THR A 27 -14.23 -9.35 2.29
CA THR A 27 -15.02 -9.97 1.22
C THR A 27 -14.43 -11.37 1.05
N THR A 28 -15.12 -12.37 1.59
CA THR A 28 -14.78 -13.81 1.55
C THR A 28 -14.53 -14.38 0.14
N MET A 29 -14.64 -13.58 -0.92
CA MET A 29 -14.44 -13.96 -2.32
C MET A 29 -12.98 -13.99 -2.78
N TYR A 30 -12.09 -13.20 -2.16
CA TYR A 30 -10.73 -13.04 -2.66
C TYR A 30 -9.70 -13.13 -1.52
N SER A 31 -8.58 -13.78 -1.81
CA SER A 31 -7.39 -13.81 -0.95
C SER A 31 -6.33 -12.88 -1.52
N GLU A 32 -5.56 -12.22 -0.66
CA GLU A 32 -4.42 -11.40 -1.10
C GLU A 32 -3.13 -12.22 -1.10
N ILE A 33 -2.33 -12.12 -2.16
CA ILE A 33 -1.03 -12.77 -2.28
C ILE A 33 0.03 -11.77 -2.75
N CYS A 34 1.28 -11.96 -2.31
CA CYS A 34 2.43 -11.15 -2.73
C CYS A 34 3.23 -11.91 -3.79
N ILE A 35 3.38 -11.34 -4.98
CA ILE A 35 4.19 -11.89 -6.08
C ILE A 35 5.09 -10.77 -6.59
N ASP A 36 6.40 -11.00 -6.60
CA ASP A 36 7.41 -10.05 -7.12
C ASP A 36 7.25 -8.62 -6.59
N GLY A 37 6.86 -8.48 -5.33
CA GLY A 37 6.68 -7.19 -4.65
C GLY A 37 5.35 -6.48 -4.95
N VAL A 38 4.41 -7.13 -5.63
CA VAL A 38 3.07 -6.62 -5.94
C VAL A 38 1.99 -7.46 -5.27
N VAL A 39 0.96 -6.81 -4.74
CA VAL A 39 -0.21 -7.46 -4.15
C VAL A 39 -1.22 -7.83 -5.24
N TYR A 40 -1.55 -9.11 -5.32
CA TYR A 40 -2.59 -9.64 -6.20
C TYR A 40 -3.80 -10.10 -5.38
N LEU A 41 -4.99 -9.90 -5.95
CA LEU A 41 -6.23 -10.50 -5.50
C LEU A 41 -6.41 -11.83 -6.24
N ARG A 42 -6.54 -12.93 -5.49
CA ARG A 42 -6.77 -14.28 -6.01
C ARG A 42 -8.19 -14.72 -5.70
N SER A 43 -8.96 -15.05 -6.74
CA SER A 43 -10.30 -15.64 -6.59
C SER A 43 -10.22 -17.10 -6.18
N SER A 44 -11.32 -17.64 -5.65
CA SER A 44 -11.47 -19.09 -5.36
C SER A 44 -11.17 -19.98 -6.57
N ASN A 45 -11.37 -19.46 -7.78
CA ASN A 45 -11.22 -20.21 -9.04
C ASN A 45 -9.78 -20.13 -9.59
N GLY A 46 -8.87 -19.45 -8.89
CA GLY A 46 -7.46 -19.33 -9.27
C GLY A 46 -7.11 -18.13 -10.15
N ASN A 47 -8.09 -17.33 -10.59
CA ASN A 47 -7.81 -16.10 -11.33
C ASN A 47 -7.11 -15.09 -10.42
N ILE A 48 -6.13 -14.37 -10.98
CA ILE A 48 -5.36 -13.34 -10.29
C ILE A 48 -5.49 -12.00 -11.01
N THR A 49 -5.59 -10.92 -10.25
CA THR A 49 -5.51 -9.56 -10.77
C THR A 49 -4.71 -8.68 -9.79
N PRO A 50 -3.92 -7.71 -10.25
CA PRO A 50 -3.28 -6.76 -9.37
C PRO A 50 -4.33 -6.02 -8.53
N LYS A 51 -4.06 -5.84 -7.24
CA LYS A 51 -4.84 -4.92 -6.42
C LYS A 51 -4.41 -3.50 -6.80
N ILE A 52 -5.35 -2.69 -7.27
CA ILE A 52 -5.10 -1.32 -7.74
C ILE A 52 -5.69 -0.31 -6.75
N ASN A 53 -4.97 0.78 -6.47
CA ASN A 53 -5.44 1.88 -5.63
C ASN A 53 -6.29 2.90 -6.43
N ALA A 54 -6.76 3.95 -5.77
CA ALA A 54 -7.61 4.96 -6.42
C ALA A 54 -6.85 5.75 -7.51
N GLU A 55 -5.52 5.78 -7.41
CA GLU A 55 -4.60 6.48 -8.32
C GLU A 55 -4.14 5.60 -9.48
N PHE A 56 -4.71 4.40 -9.65
CA PHE A 56 -4.39 3.44 -10.71
C PHE A 56 -2.99 2.81 -10.62
N TYR A 57 -2.36 2.80 -9.44
CA TYR A 57 -1.11 2.10 -9.18
C TYR A 57 -1.33 0.77 -8.43
N PRO A 58 -0.49 -0.25 -8.67
CA PRO A 58 -0.52 -1.48 -7.90
C PRO A 58 -0.10 -1.26 -6.45
N TYR A 59 -0.76 -1.95 -5.52
CA TYR A 59 -0.26 -2.07 -4.15
C TYR A 59 1.02 -2.91 -4.13
N THR A 60 2.00 -2.47 -3.35
CA THR A 60 3.28 -3.17 -3.19
C THR A 60 3.33 -3.94 -1.87
N CYS A 61 4.18 -4.95 -1.83
CA CYS A 61 4.44 -5.75 -0.64
C CYS A 61 5.93 -6.04 -0.53
N VAL A 62 6.41 -6.15 0.71
CA VAL A 62 7.76 -6.69 0.96
C VAL A 62 7.65 -8.21 0.98
N LEU A 63 8.48 -8.87 0.17
CA LEU A 63 8.68 -10.30 0.30
C LEU A 63 9.29 -10.52 1.68
N LYS A 64 8.47 -10.98 2.63
CA LYS A 64 9.01 -11.51 3.88
C LYS A 64 9.76 -12.77 3.48
N GLU A 65 11.08 -12.70 3.44
CA GLU A 65 11.92 -13.88 3.31
C GLU A 65 11.40 -14.89 4.33
N LYS A 66 10.91 -16.04 3.84
CA LYS A 66 10.65 -17.15 4.73
C LYS A 66 12.01 -17.64 5.20
N HIS A 67 12.42 -17.17 6.37
CA HIS A 67 13.47 -17.80 7.16
C HIS A 67 12.98 -19.22 7.47
N ASN A 68 13.31 -20.15 6.59
CA ASN A 68 13.19 -21.57 6.87
C ASN A 68 14.33 -21.89 7.84
N GLY A 69 13.99 -21.96 9.13
CA GLY A 69 14.85 -22.57 10.15
C GLY A 69 14.95 -24.07 9.96
#